data_AF-A0A2W1A423-F1
#
_entry.id   AF-A0A2W1A423-F1
#
_cell.length_a   1.000
_cell.length_b   1.000
_cell.length_c   1.000
_cell.angle_alpha   90.00
_cell.angle_beta   90.00
_cell.angle_gamma   90.00
#
_symmetry.space_group_name_H-M   'P 1'
#
loop_
_entity.id
_entity.type
_entity.pdbx_description
1 polymer ?
#
loop_
_entity_poly.entity_id
_entity_poly.type
_entity_poly.pdbx_seq_one_letter_code
_entity_poly.pdbx_strand_id
1 'polypeptide(L)'
;ETKKEPELIETTSVEKEISQDSSANEKDAQKEKPIVVSASSISAPTQIEAVSAEISNQQLPSPASILAIVPFVLLFIFSWLFPGPIIASFLNLEIGIITILCFFIGNIFLLLFFRFEGISLAKFSAMGNRDILKWRDKPTDWRRSEESRRLEIESVIEQIALNSFAYPNNEYPSLKTFINLPNPELGIEIVGGLGGRIYPDIIVAEQPSNYPRLIAQIESAETVTREQAERVWARLDNQESTTYIFVPTGYAARAKDYARVTGIKNIQIRTWKRSGGTIRVLVT
;
A
#
# COMPACT_ATOMS: atom_id res chain seq x y z
N GLU A 1 -18.57 -72.27 -14.90
CA GLU A 1 -17.29 -73.02 -14.98
C GLU A 1 -16.36 -72.19 -15.84
N THR A 2 -15.18 -71.69 -15.46
CA THR A 2 -14.12 -72.10 -14.52
C THR A 2 -13.27 -70.83 -14.29
N LYS A 3 -13.33 -70.18 -13.11
CA LYS A 3 -12.34 -70.20 -12.00
C LYS A 3 -10.86 -70.21 -12.43
N LYS A 4 -10.15 -69.09 -12.16
CA LYS A 4 -8.69 -69.03 -11.96
C LYS A 4 -8.30 -67.81 -11.10
N GLU A 5 -8.17 -68.06 -9.80
CA GLU A 5 -7.11 -67.53 -8.91
C GLU A 5 -5.77 -68.16 -9.33
N PRO A 6 -4.58 -67.58 -9.05
CA PRO A 6 -4.03 -67.37 -7.69
C PRO A 6 -3.25 -66.01 -7.60
N GLU A 7 -2.50 -65.59 -6.58
CA GLU A 7 -1.68 -66.28 -5.57
C GLU A 7 -1.26 -65.26 -4.48
N LEU A 8 -1.29 -65.70 -3.22
CA LEU A 8 -0.73 -65.02 -2.05
C LEU A 8 0.80 -64.98 -2.14
N ILE A 9 1.41 -63.87 -1.70
CA ILE A 9 2.80 -63.87 -1.20
C ILE A 9 2.80 -63.32 0.22
N GLU A 10 3.33 -64.16 1.10
CA GLU A 10 3.46 -64.05 2.54
C GLU A 10 4.90 -63.63 2.90
N THR A 11 5.08 -63.11 4.12
CA THR A 11 6.35 -62.90 4.86
C THR A 11 7.23 -61.72 4.37
N THR A 12 7.70 -60.81 5.22
CA THR A 12 8.62 -61.11 6.32
C THR A 12 8.65 -59.95 7.32
N SER A 13 8.43 -60.29 8.57
CA SER A 13 8.67 -59.52 9.80
C SER A 13 10.17 -59.35 10.03
N VAL A 14 10.63 -58.12 10.30
CA VAL A 14 11.93 -57.88 10.93
C VAL A 14 11.70 -57.04 12.18
N GLU A 15 11.69 -57.77 13.28
CA GLU A 15 11.84 -57.34 14.65
C GLU A 15 13.28 -56.86 14.86
N LYS A 16 13.46 -55.68 15.44
CA LYS A 16 14.74 -55.29 16.01
C LYS A 16 14.52 -54.55 17.33
N GLU A 17 14.64 -55.32 18.40
CA GLU A 17 14.94 -54.86 19.74
C GLU A 17 16.20 -53.97 19.71
N ILE A 18 16.11 -52.80 20.35
CA ILE A 18 17.26 -52.21 21.05
C ILE A 18 16.76 -51.75 22.42
N SER A 19 17.32 -52.44 23.41
CA SER A 19 17.28 -52.26 24.85
C SER A 19 17.91 -50.94 25.33
N GLN A 20 17.33 -50.42 26.41
CA GLN A 20 17.94 -49.87 27.64
C GLN A 20 19.31 -49.17 27.53
N ASP A 21 19.42 -47.92 27.98
CA ASP A 21 19.99 -47.61 29.31
C ASP A 21 20.08 -46.10 29.61
N SER A 22 20.35 -45.80 30.89
CA SER A 22 20.82 -44.53 31.49
C SER A 22 19.73 -43.53 31.90
N SER A 23 19.31 -43.50 33.16
CA SER A 23 20.00 -43.05 34.39
C SER A 23 19.76 -41.57 34.69
N ALA A 24 19.13 -41.37 35.83
CA ALA A 24 19.13 -40.21 36.71
C ALA A 24 20.10 -39.06 36.36
N ASN A 25 19.57 -37.83 36.35
CA ASN A 25 20.26 -36.77 37.05
C ASN A 25 19.27 -35.80 37.72
N GLU A 26 19.40 -35.75 39.02
CA GLU A 26 18.70 -34.90 39.97
C GLU A 26 19.55 -33.64 40.18
N LYS A 27 18.88 -32.51 40.46
CA LYS A 27 19.43 -31.24 40.99
C LYS A 27 19.99 -30.27 39.94
N ASP A 28 19.25 -29.18 39.73
CA ASP A 28 19.70 -27.89 40.26
C ASP A 28 18.57 -26.87 40.30
N ALA A 29 18.26 -26.43 41.51
CA ALA A 29 17.40 -25.30 41.79
C ALA A 29 18.25 -24.03 41.75
N GLN A 30 18.11 -23.24 40.68
CA GLN A 30 18.64 -21.88 40.65
C GLN A 30 17.52 -20.85 40.76
N LYS A 31 17.74 -20.01 41.76
CA LYS A 31 16.93 -18.91 42.29
C LYS A 31 17.12 -17.69 41.38
N GLU A 32 16.18 -17.43 40.48
CA GLU A 32 16.17 -16.20 39.68
C GLU A 32 15.53 -15.04 40.44
N LYS A 33 16.27 -13.92 40.47
CA LYS A 33 15.84 -12.63 41.02
C LYS A 33 14.90 -11.94 40.03
N PRO A 34 13.89 -11.20 40.48
CA PRO A 34 13.02 -10.44 39.57
C PRO A 34 13.80 -9.27 38.95
N ILE A 35 13.91 -9.30 37.62
CA ILE A 35 14.36 -8.17 36.80
C ILE A 35 13.18 -7.21 36.68
N VAL A 36 13.28 -6.08 37.36
CA VAL A 36 12.37 -4.93 37.19
C VAL A 36 12.78 -4.24 35.89
N VAL A 37 12.05 -4.50 34.80
CA VAL A 37 12.19 -3.76 33.55
C VAL A 37 11.33 -2.51 33.63
N SER A 38 12.00 -1.36 33.81
CA SER A 38 11.41 -0.03 33.73
C SER A 38 10.78 0.20 32.34
N ALA A 39 9.48 0.51 32.34
CA ALA A 39 8.76 0.94 31.15
C ALA A 39 9.29 2.29 30.65
N SER A 40 9.89 2.31 29.46
CA SER A 40 10.16 3.55 28.74
C SER A 40 8.86 4.05 28.13
N SER A 41 8.43 5.25 28.55
CA SER A 41 7.30 5.97 28.00
C SER A 41 7.56 6.33 26.53
N ILE A 42 6.81 5.69 25.64
CA ILE A 42 6.75 6.04 24.21
C ILE A 42 5.97 7.35 24.09
N SER A 43 6.68 8.43 23.80
CA SER A 43 6.11 9.74 23.47
C SER A 43 5.42 9.69 22.12
N ALA A 44 4.16 10.14 22.09
CA ALA A 44 3.35 10.28 20.88
C ALA A 44 4.00 11.26 19.88
N PRO A 45 3.93 11.01 18.57
CA PRO A 45 4.48 11.91 17.56
C PRO A 45 3.64 13.19 17.45
N THR A 46 4.31 14.33 17.58
CA THR A 46 3.82 15.69 17.38
C THR A 46 3.21 15.85 15.98
N GLN A 47 1.93 16.23 15.94
CA GLN A 47 1.25 16.59 14.69
C GLN A 47 1.94 17.81 14.06
N ILE A 48 2.47 17.62 12.85
CA ILE A 48 3.01 18.71 12.04
C ILE A 48 1.82 19.35 11.31
N GLU A 49 1.41 20.52 11.80
CA GLU A 49 0.48 21.41 11.11
C GLU A 49 1.01 21.76 9.71
N ALA A 50 0.15 21.57 8.70
CA ALA A 50 0.44 21.91 7.33
C ALA A 50 0.50 23.45 7.19
N VAL A 51 1.72 23.97 7.12
CA VAL A 51 1.98 25.37 6.77
C VAL A 51 1.49 25.60 5.34
N SER A 52 0.50 26.48 5.21
CA SER A 52 -0.07 26.90 3.93
C SER A 52 0.97 27.68 3.15
N ALA A 53 1.37 27.17 1.98
CA ALA A 53 2.31 27.85 1.10
C ALA A 53 1.67 29.13 0.54
N GLU A 54 2.18 30.28 0.97
CA GLU A 54 1.85 31.59 0.41
C GLU A 54 2.20 31.63 -1.07
N ILE A 55 1.17 31.87 -1.90
CA ILE A 55 1.31 32.20 -3.32
C ILE A 55 1.82 33.64 -3.39
N SER A 56 3.11 33.82 -3.13
CA SER A 56 3.78 35.12 -3.16
C SER A 56 4.92 35.06 -4.17
N ASN A 57 4.61 35.42 -5.42
CA ASN A 57 5.46 36.30 -6.24
C ASN A 57 4.80 36.49 -7.61
N GLN A 58 4.02 37.55 -7.75
CA GLN A 58 3.70 38.08 -9.08
C GLN A 58 5.00 38.65 -9.66
N GLN A 59 5.59 37.91 -10.58
CA GLN A 59 6.88 38.23 -11.15
C GLN A 59 6.73 39.41 -12.12
N LEU A 60 7.27 40.56 -11.71
CA LEU A 60 7.32 41.77 -12.54
C LEU A 60 8.11 41.50 -13.85
N PRO A 61 7.78 42.18 -14.96
CA PRO A 61 8.52 42.06 -16.22
C PRO A 61 10.00 42.36 -16.01
N SER A 62 10.86 41.74 -16.83
CA SER A 62 12.31 41.89 -16.68
C SER A 62 12.71 43.37 -16.76
N PRO A 63 13.63 43.86 -15.91
CA PRO A 63 14.08 45.26 -15.99
C PRO A 63 14.58 45.65 -17.40
N ALA A 64 15.14 44.70 -18.14
CA ALA A 64 15.60 44.89 -19.52
C ALA A 64 14.45 45.08 -20.53
N SER A 65 13.31 44.39 -20.34
CA SER A 65 12.15 44.57 -21.22
C SER A 65 11.44 45.90 -20.95
N ILE A 66 11.42 46.36 -19.69
CA ILE A 66 10.97 47.73 -19.34
C ILE A 66 11.84 48.78 -20.05
N LEU A 67 13.17 48.60 -20.04
CA LEU A 67 14.09 49.52 -20.69
C LEU A 67 13.92 49.58 -22.22
N ALA A 68 13.42 48.51 -22.84
CA ALA A 68 13.16 48.44 -24.28
C ALA A 68 11.79 49.02 -24.68
N ILE A 69 10.75 48.85 -23.85
CA ILE A 69 9.39 49.28 -24.18
C ILE A 69 9.18 50.79 -23.98
N VAL A 70 9.80 51.39 -22.96
CA VAL A 70 9.69 52.83 -22.69
C VAL A 70 10.14 53.71 -23.88
N PRO A 71 11.33 53.53 -24.48
CA PRO A 71 11.74 54.33 -25.63
C PRO A 71 10.87 54.08 -26.86
N PHE A 72 10.35 52.85 -27.05
CA PHE A 72 9.38 52.57 -28.12
C PHE A 72 8.11 53.42 -27.96
N VAL A 73 7.51 53.44 -26.76
CA VAL A 73 6.31 54.24 -26.47
C VAL A 73 6.59 55.73 -26.64
N LEU A 74 7.74 56.22 -26.17
CA LEU A 74 8.13 57.61 -26.33
C LEU A 74 8.33 58.00 -27.80
N LEU A 75 8.99 57.16 -28.60
CA LEU A 75 9.17 57.40 -30.04
C LEU A 75 7.84 57.34 -30.79
N PHE A 76 6.95 56.43 -30.40
CA PHE A 76 5.61 56.36 -30.95
C PHE A 76 4.84 57.65 -30.68
N ILE A 77 4.77 58.12 -29.43
CA ILE A 77 4.12 59.39 -29.09
C ILE A 77 4.78 60.56 -29.82
N PHE A 78 6.11 60.63 -29.84
CA PHE A 78 6.86 61.69 -30.52
C PHE A 78 6.56 61.74 -32.03
N SER A 79 6.42 60.57 -32.67
CA SER A 79 6.10 60.47 -34.09
C SER A 79 4.72 61.03 -34.46
N TRP A 80 3.78 61.04 -33.50
CA TRP A 80 2.45 61.62 -33.66
C TRP A 80 2.45 63.13 -33.38
N LEU A 81 3.23 63.59 -32.39
CA LEU A 81 3.29 65.01 -32.04
C LEU A 81 4.09 65.84 -33.05
N PHE A 82 5.13 65.25 -33.64
CA PHE A 82 6.07 65.96 -34.51
C PHE A 82 6.30 65.17 -35.81
N PRO A 83 5.33 65.12 -36.73
CA PRO A 83 5.46 64.34 -37.95
C PRO A 83 6.59 64.86 -38.86
N GLY A 84 6.94 66.14 -38.73
CA GLY A 84 7.92 66.80 -39.58
C GLY A 84 7.32 67.17 -40.94
N PRO A 85 8.16 67.39 -41.97
CA PRO A 85 7.68 67.71 -43.32
C PRO A 85 6.80 66.59 -43.86
N ILE A 86 5.58 66.92 -44.24
CA ILE A 86 4.57 65.99 -44.73
C ILE A 86 4.98 65.52 -46.13
N ILE A 87 5.05 64.20 -46.32
CA ILE A 87 5.37 63.58 -47.62
C ILE A 87 4.11 62.95 -48.24
N ALA A 88 3.21 62.43 -47.40
CA ALA A 88 2.00 61.75 -47.84
C ALA A 88 0.85 61.97 -46.86
N SER A 89 -0.38 61.93 -47.36
CA SER A 89 -1.60 61.95 -46.56
C SER A 89 -2.46 60.73 -46.91
N PHE A 90 -2.77 59.88 -45.94
CA PHE A 90 -3.60 58.68 -46.15
C PHE A 90 -4.66 58.60 -45.04
N LEU A 91 -5.94 58.51 -45.41
CA LEU A 91 -7.05 58.46 -44.44
C LEU A 91 -7.03 59.59 -43.40
N ASN A 92 -6.77 60.84 -43.83
CA ASN A 92 -6.58 62.01 -42.96
C ASN A 92 -5.39 61.91 -41.99
N LEU A 93 -4.48 60.97 -42.19
CA LEU A 93 -3.23 60.86 -41.44
C LEU A 93 -2.09 61.46 -42.26
N GLU A 94 -1.49 62.52 -41.73
CA GLU A 94 -0.33 63.18 -42.32
C GLU A 94 0.95 62.42 -41.93
N ILE A 95 1.60 61.82 -42.92
CA ILE A 95 2.82 61.04 -42.73
C ILE A 95 4.00 61.94 -43.11
N GLY A 96 4.79 62.32 -42.11
CA GLY A 96 6.01 63.08 -42.32
C GLY A 96 7.29 62.24 -42.22
N ILE A 97 8.41 62.82 -42.65
CA ILE A 97 9.74 62.16 -42.66
C ILE A 97 10.12 61.66 -41.26
N ILE A 98 9.84 62.44 -40.22
CA ILE A 98 10.19 62.10 -38.83
C ILE A 98 9.36 60.90 -38.38
N THR A 99 8.07 60.84 -38.75
CA THR A 99 7.20 59.69 -38.44
C THR A 99 7.77 58.40 -39.01
N ILE A 100 8.24 58.40 -40.27
CA ILE A 100 8.84 57.23 -40.91
C ILE A 100 10.11 56.79 -40.17
N LEU A 101 10.99 57.74 -39.83
CA LEU A 101 12.23 57.45 -39.11
C LEU A 101 11.96 56.88 -37.71
N CYS A 102 11.08 57.52 -36.94
CA CYS A 102 10.65 57.05 -35.62
C CYS A 102 10.00 55.68 -35.68
N PHE A 103 9.23 55.38 -36.74
CA PHE A 103 8.64 54.06 -36.94
C PHE A 103 9.72 52.98 -37.09
N PHE A 104 10.73 53.18 -37.95
CA PHE A 104 11.80 52.19 -38.11
C PHE A 104 12.61 51.99 -36.83
N ILE A 105 12.99 53.07 -36.14
CA ILE A 105 13.74 52.99 -34.88
C ILE A 105 12.88 52.33 -33.79
N GLY A 106 11.59 52.67 -33.71
CA GLY A 106 10.66 52.06 -32.77
C GLY A 106 10.52 50.55 -32.97
N ASN A 107 10.41 50.09 -34.22
CA ASN A 107 10.34 48.65 -34.52
C ASN A 107 11.60 47.89 -34.08
N ILE A 108 12.79 48.51 -34.11
CA ILE A 108 14.01 47.90 -33.57
C ILE A 108 13.88 47.69 -32.05
N PHE A 109 13.40 48.69 -31.30
CA PHE A 109 13.16 48.54 -29.86
C PHE A 109 12.10 47.48 -29.55
N LEU A 110 11.04 47.40 -30.36
CA LEU A 110 10.01 46.37 -30.23
C LEU A 110 10.57 44.95 -30.46
N LEU A 111 11.44 44.78 -31.47
CA LEU A 111 12.12 43.49 -31.70
C LEU A 111 13.05 43.11 -30.54
N LEU A 112 13.75 44.09 -29.95
CA LEU A 112 14.57 43.85 -28.75
C LEU A 112 13.71 43.44 -27.55
N PHE A 113 12.56 44.09 -27.36
CA PHE A 113 11.60 43.70 -26.32
C PHE A 113 11.16 42.24 -26.47
N PHE A 114 10.72 41.83 -27.67
CA PHE A 114 10.32 40.45 -27.92
C PHE A 114 11.45 39.46 -27.74
N ARG A 115 12.69 39.82 -28.09
CA ARG A 115 13.86 38.99 -27.82
C ARG A 115 14.08 38.78 -26.32
N PHE A 116 13.99 39.84 -25.51
CA PHE A 116 14.20 39.74 -24.06
C PHE A 116 13.09 38.97 -23.35
N GLU A 117 11.83 39.22 -23.72
CA GLU A 117 10.70 38.44 -23.19
C GLU A 117 10.76 36.99 -23.66
N GLY A 118 11.12 36.73 -24.92
CA GLY A 118 11.28 35.36 -25.43
C GLY A 118 12.35 34.56 -24.67
N ILE A 119 13.49 35.17 -24.35
CA ILE A 119 14.54 34.55 -23.52
C ILE A 119 14.04 34.32 -22.09
N SER A 120 13.27 35.25 -21.53
CA SER A 120 12.73 35.15 -20.17
C SER A 120 11.65 34.07 -20.06
N LEU A 121 10.76 33.97 -21.06
CA LEU A 121 9.78 32.89 -21.20
C LEU A 121 10.45 31.54 -21.42
N ALA A 122 11.51 31.47 -22.24
CA ALA A 122 12.28 30.25 -22.43
C ALA A 122 12.94 29.80 -21.12
N LYS A 123 13.54 30.75 -20.37
CA LYS A 123 14.07 30.47 -19.03
C LYS A 123 12.96 30.03 -18.07
N PHE A 124 11.78 30.63 -18.10
CA PHE A 124 10.64 30.18 -17.29
C PHE A 124 10.22 28.74 -17.65
N SER A 125 10.15 28.42 -18.94
CA SER A 125 9.83 27.07 -19.40
C SER A 125 10.88 26.02 -19.00
N ALA A 126 12.14 26.43 -18.82
CA ALA A 126 13.25 25.58 -18.45
C ALA A 126 13.55 25.54 -16.94
N MET A 127 13.27 26.63 -16.21
CA MET A 127 13.53 26.81 -14.77
C MET A 127 12.30 26.62 -13.90
N GLY A 128 11.12 26.43 -14.50
CA GLY A 128 10.04 25.74 -13.81
C GLY A 128 10.60 24.39 -13.42
N ASN A 129 11.05 24.26 -12.17
CA ASN A 129 11.36 22.98 -11.56
C ASN A 129 10.06 22.22 -11.67
N ARG A 130 9.90 21.48 -12.78
CA ARG A 130 8.77 20.59 -12.96
C ARG A 130 8.96 19.67 -11.80
N ASP A 131 8.10 19.81 -10.81
CA ASP A 131 8.06 18.93 -9.67
C ASP A 131 7.50 17.59 -10.18
N ILE A 132 8.22 16.97 -11.12
CA ILE A 132 8.03 15.59 -11.57
C ILE A 132 8.29 14.65 -10.40
N LEU A 133 9.03 15.12 -9.38
CA LEU A 133 9.19 14.47 -8.10
C LEU A 133 7.92 14.56 -7.25
N LYS A 134 7.04 15.55 -7.40
CA LYS A 134 5.70 15.48 -6.78
C LYS A 134 4.88 14.26 -7.23
N TRP A 135 5.13 13.77 -8.46
CA TRP A 135 4.50 12.55 -8.98
C TRP A 135 5.33 11.28 -8.73
N ARG A 136 6.60 11.41 -8.30
CA ARG A 136 7.56 10.30 -8.24
C ARG A 136 8.19 10.04 -6.86
N ASP A 137 8.21 11.04 -5.97
CA ASP A 137 8.90 11.07 -4.68
C ASP A 137 7.99 11.37 -3.48
N LYS A 138 6.85 10.67 -3.41
CA LYS A 138 6.43 10.09 -2.14
C LYS A 138 5.94 8.66 -2.37
N PRO A 139 6.72 7.62 -2.03
CA PRO A 139 6.25 6.24 -2.06
C PRO A 139 5.12 5.90 -1.05
N THR A 140 4.57 6.88 -0.33
CA THR A 140 3.82 6.66 0.91
C THR A 140 2.48 7.36 1.06
N ASP A 141 2.13 8.38 0.25
CA ASP A 141 0.81 9.05 0.40
C ASP A 141 -0.31 8.37 -0.42
N TRP A 142 0.05 7.58 -1.45
CA TRP A 142 -0.89 6.75 -2.22
C TRP A 142 -0.95 5.30 -1.72
N ARG A 143 0.04 4.86 -0.94
CA ARG A 143 -0.11 3.67 -0.09
C ARG A 143 -1.02 4.06 1.06
N ARG A 144 -2.07 3.27 1.31
CA ARG A 144 -2.80 3.38 2.59
C ARG A 144 -1.77 3.32 3.71
N SER A 145 -1.90 4.18 4.72
CA SER A 145 -1.03 4.08 5.89
C SER A 145 -1.12 2.66 6.45
N GLU A 146 -0.02 2.13 7.00
CA GLU A 146 0.01 0.81 7.63
C GLU A 146 -1.13 0.66 8.66
N GLU A 147 -1.41 1.74 9.38
CA GLU A 147 -2.51 1.86 10.33
C GLU A 147 -3.88 1.75 9.66
N SER A 148 -4.12 2.46 8.55
CA SER A 148 -5.38 2.34 7.81
C SER A 148 -5.59 0.93 7.26
N ARG A 149 -4.51 0.24 6.84
CA ARG A 149 -4.60 -1.15 6.38
C ARG A 149 -4.93 -2.09 7.54
N ARG A 150 -4.30 -1.89 8.70
CA ARG A 150 -4.58 -2.66 9.90
C ARG A 150 -6.04 -2.52 10.34
N LEU A 151 -6.54 -1.29 10.43
CA LEU A 151 -7.94 -1.01 10.77
C LEU A 151 -8.91 -1.62 9.75
N GLU A 152 -8.55 -1.59 8.47
CA GLU A 152 -9.35 -2.24 7.44
C GLU A 152 -9.41 -3.75 7.62
N ILE A 153 -8.27 -4.42 7.83
CA ILE A 153 -8.21 -5.87 8.05
C ILE A 153 -8.97 -6.25 9.32
N GLU A 154 -8.80 -5.50 10.41
CA GLU A 154 -9.51 -5.69 11.68
C GLU A 154 -11.03 -5.62 11.45
N SER A 155 -11.51 -4.59 10.74
CA SER A 155 -12.94 -4.47 10.40
C SER A 155 -13.46 -5.63 9.52
N VAL A 156 -12.59 -6.23 8.69
CA VAL A 156 -12.94 -7.38 7.86
C VAL A 156 -13.02 -8.66 8.70
N ILE A 157 -12.06 -8.86 9.61
CA ILE A 157 -12.00 -9.99 10.52
C ILE A 157 -13.25 -10.02 11.41
N GLU A 158 -13.58 -8.89 12.05
CA GLU A 158 -14.76 -8.79 12.92
C GLU A 158 -16.04 -9.15 12.16
N GLN A 159 -16.22 -8.62 10.95
CA GLN A 159 -17.40 -8.90 10.15
C GLN A 159 -17.46 -10.35 9.66
N ILE A 160 -16.32 -10.95 9.30
CA ILE A 160 -16.26 -12.37 8.91
C ILE A 160 -16.56 -13.26 10.13
N ALA A 161 -16.00 -12.94 11.30
CA ALA A 161 -16.26 -13.65 12.54
C ALA A 161 -17.75 -13.62 12.90
N LEU A 162 -18.36 -12.44 12.88
CA LEU A 162 -19.79 -12.26 13.19
C LEU A 162 -20.70 -12.95 12.16
N ASN A 163 -20.38 -12.90 10.87
CA ASN A 163 -21.28 -13.42 9.83
C ASN A 163 -21.08 -14.91 9.54
N SER A 164 -19.86 -15.44 9.69
CA SER A 164 -19.51 -16.81 9.28
C SER A 164 -19.17 -17.72 10.46
N PHE A 165 -18.80 -17.16 11.61
CA PHE A 165 -18.30 -17.90 12.77
C PHE A 165 -18.98 -17.42 14.08
N ALA A 166 -20.28 -17.19 14.05
CA ALA A 166 -21.07 -16.81 15.23
C ALA A 166 -21.28 -18.01 16.18
N TYR A 167 -20.19 -18.47 16.81
CA TYR A 167 -20.20 -19.52 17.82
C TYR A 167 -20.01 -18.92 19.22
N PRO A 168 -20.68 -19.45 20.25
CA PRO A 168 -21.59 -20.60 20.20
C PRO A 168 -22.93 -20.29 19.52
N ASN A 169 -23.56 -21.32 18.96
CA ASN A 169 -24.93 -21.24 18.44
C ASN A 169 -25.73 -22.49 18.84
N ASN A 170 -27.03 -22.53 18.49
CA ASN A 170 -27.93 -23.62 18.88
C ASN A 170 -27.49 -24.99 18.34
N GLU A 171 -26.86 -25.03 17.16
CA GLU A 171 -26.38 -26.26 16.54
C GLU A 171 -25.06 -26.74 17.15
N TYR A 172 -24.20 -25.80 17.56
CA TYR A 172 -22.87 -26.05 18.08
C TYR A 172 -22.63 -25.27 19.38
N PRO A 173 -23.27 -25.68 20.49
CA PRO A 173 -23.18 -24.97 21.76
C PRO A 173 -21.80 -25.12 22.44
N SER A 174 -21.02 -26.16 22.07
CA SER A 174 -19.68 -26.40 22.61
C SER A 174 -18.58 -25.61 21.92
N LEU A 175 -18.85 -25.00 20.77
CA LEU A 175 -17.85 -24.24 20.01
C LEU A 175 -17.80 -22.79 20.49
N LYS A 176 -16.59 -22.23 20.54
CA LYS A 176 -16.35 -20.81 20.81
C LYS A 176 -15.40 -20.22 19.78
N THR A 177 -15.75 -19.04 19.28
CA THR A 177 -14.89 -18.26 18.38
C THR A 177 -13.99 -17.32 19.17
N PHE A 178 -12.72 -17.29 18.81
CA PHE A 178 -11.68 -16.40 19.32
C PHE A 178 -11.14 -15.55 18.16
N ILE A 179 -10.90 -14.27 18.42
CA ILE A 179 -10.37 -13.33 17.43
C ILE A 179 -9.02 -12.84 17.97
N ASN A 180 -7.95 -13.00 17.20
CA ASN A 180 -6.58 -12.69 17.66
C ASN A 180 -6.07 -11.30 17.25
N LEU A 181 -6.93 -10.48 16.67
CA LEU A 181 -6.63 -9.09 16.31
C LEU A 181 -7.67 -8.16 16.94
N PRO A 182 -7.25 -7.02 17.52
CA PRO A 182 -5.87 -6.50 17.58
C PRO A 182 -5.00 -7.17 18.67
N ASN A 183 -5.60 -7.88 19.62
CA ASN A 183 -4.91 -8.56 20.72
C ASN A 183 -5.09 -10.08 20.60
N PRO A 184 -4.03 -10.89 20.69
CA PRO A 184 -4.13 -12.34 20.60
C PRO A 184 -4.81 -12.94 21.84
N GLU A 185 -5.84 -13.76 21.63
CA GLU A 185 -6.59 -14.45 22.68
C GLU A 185 -6.21 -15.93 22.80
N LEU A 186 -6.03 -16.63 21.68
CA LEU A 186 -5.75 -18.07 21.64
C LEU A 186 -4.68 -18.39 20.60
N GLY A 187 -3.61 -19.05 21.01
CA GLY A 187 -2.58 -19.58 20.11
C GLY A 187 -2.81 -21.07 19.87
N ILE A 188 -2.51 -21.54 18.65
CA ILE A 188 -2.49 -22.97 18.33
C ILE A 188 -1.05 -23.49 18.29
N GLU A 189 -0.86 -24.70 18.79
CA GLU A 189 0.43 -25.39 18.77
C GLU A 189 0.48 -26.31 17.54
N ILE A 190 1.51 -26.17 16.71
CA ILE A 190 1.67 -26.98 15.51
C ILE A 190 2.25 -28.33 15.91
N VAL A 191 1.50 -29.41 15.69
CA VAL A 191 1.99 -30.78 15.88
C VAL A 191 3.07 -31.06 14.85
N GLY A 192 4.31 -31.31 15.28
CA GLY A 192 5.43 -31.72 14.41
C GLY A 192 6.42 -30.62 13.98
N GLY A 193 6.34 -29.40 14.53
CA GLY A 193 7.29 -28.31 14.27
C GLY A 193 8.13 -27.93 15.49
N LEU A 194 9.24 -27.18 15.26
CA LEU A 194 10.06 -26.54 16.30
C LEU A 194 9.23 -25.52 17.13
N GLY A 195 8.45 -26.00 18.09
CA GLY A 195 8.06 -25.32 19.34
C GLY A 195 7.33 -23.96 19.29
N GLY A 196 6.78 -23.54 18.14
CA GLY A 196 6.12 -22.24 18.02
C GLY A 196 4.60 -22.29 18.17
N ARG A 197 4.04 -21.37 18.98
CA ARG A 197 2.61 -21.02 18.90
C ARG A 197 2.38 -20.10 17.72
N ILE A 198 1.34 -20.38 16.94
CA ILE A 198 0.87 -19.47 15.87
C ILE A 198 -0.49 -18.89 16.27
N TYR A 199 -0.74 -17.66 15.82
CA TYR A 199 -1.96 -16.91 16.13
C TYR A 199 -2.68 -16.57 14.83
N PRO A 200 -3.48 -17.50 14.27
CA PRO A 200 -4.37 -17.20 13.17
C PRO A 200 -5.37 -16.11 13.54
N ASP A 201 -5.88 -15.36 12.57
CA ASP A 201 -6.79 -14.23 12.84
C ASP A 201 -8.08 -14.64 13.57
N ILE A 202 -8.67 -15.77 13.19
CA ILE A 202 -9.88 -16.33 13.81
C ILE A 202 -9.66 -17.82 14.10
N ILE A 203 -10.03 -18.25 15.30
CA ILE A 203 -10.01 -19.67 15.70
C ILE A 203 -11.39 -20.03 16.25
N VAL A 204 -11.94 -21.15 15.81
CA VAL A 204 -13.10 -21.78 16.44
C VAL A 204 -12.63 -23.04 17.14
N ALA A 205 -12.76 -23.07 18.46
CA ALA A 205 -12.29 -24.18 19.29
C ALA A 205 -13.43 -24.78 20.12
N GLU A 206 -13.29 -26.07 20.42
CA GLU A 206 -14.24 -26.81 21.25
C GLU A 206 -13.94 -26.62 22.74
N GLN A 207 -14.95 -26.30 23.53
CA GLN A 207 -14.86 -26.14 24.97
C GLN A 207 -15.08 -27.49 25.68
N PRO A 208 -14.38 -27.76 26.80
CA PRO A 208 -13.44 -26.88 27.51
C PRO A 208 -11.97 -27.04 27.10
N SER A 209 -11.66 -27.95 26.16
CA SER A 209 -10.27 -28.30 25.81
C SER A 209 -9.54 -27.23 24.99
N ASN A 210 -10.27 -26.27 24.42
CA ASN A 210 -9.76 -25.29 23.44
C ASN A 210 -9.09 -25.96 22.23
N TYR A 211 -9.52 -27.16 21.86
CA TYR A 211 -8.99 -27.85 20.69
C TYR A 211 -9.54 -27.20 19.40
N PRO A 212 -8.68 -26.75 18.47
CA PRO A 212 -9.12 -26.02 17.28
C PRO A 212 -9.86 -26.94 16.31
N ARG A 213 -11.10 -26.59 15.97
CA ARG A 213 -11.91 -27.28 14.95
C ARG A 213 -11.84 -26.56 13.60
N LEU A 214 -11.89 -25.23 13.63
CA LEU A 214 -11.77 -24.38 12.45
C LEU A 214 -10.72 -23.30 12.70
N ILE A 215 -9.96 -22.99 11.66
CA ILE A 215 -8.99 -21.89 11.65
C ILE A 215 -9.32 -21.01 10.44
N ALA A 216 -9.26 -19.70 10.61
CA ALA A 216 -9.39 -18.78 9.49
C ALA A 216 -8.31 -17.70 9.55
N GLN A 217 -7.64 -17.50 8.41
CA GLN A 217 -6.70 -16.41 8.15
C GLN A 217 -7.29 -15.49 7.09
N ILE A 218 -7.26 -14.19 7.33
CA ILE A 218 -7.75 -13.16 6.43
C ILE A 218 -6.53 -12.50 5.78
N GLU A 219 -6.56 -12.41 4.47
CA GLU A 219 -5.51 -11.79 3.67
C GLU A 219 -6.04 -10.56 2.95
N SER A 220 -5.17 -9.56 2.82
CA SER A 220 -5.39 -8.36 2.02
C SER A 220 -4.84 -8.54 0.60
N ALA A 221 -5.17 -7.62 -0.30
CA ALA A 221 -4.66 -7.64 -1.67
C ALA A 221 -3.12 -7.62 -1.76
N GLU A 222 -2.47 -7.03 -0.74
CA GLU A 222 -1.02 -6.87 -0.65
C GLU A 222 -0.32 -8.08 -0.03
N THR A 223 -1.03 -8.84 0.82
CA THR A 223 -0.47 -9.99 1.54
C THR A 223 -0.73 -11.33 0.85
N VAL A 224 -1.58 -11.37 -0.19
CA VAL A 224 -1.69 -12.53 -1.09
C VAL A 224 -0.45 -12.63 -1.99
N THR A 225 0.64 -13.17 -1.43
CA THR A 225 1.93 -13.40 -2.08
C THR A 225 2.39 -14.85 -1.94
N ARG A 226 3.39 -15.26 -2.72
CA ARG A 226 3.96 -16.62 -2.64
C ARG A 226 4.70 -16.81 -1.31
N GLU A 227 5.44 -15.79 -0.88
CA GLU A 227 6.21 -15.81 0.37
C GLU A 227 5.30 -15.96 1.58
N GLN A 228 4.11 -15.34 1.54
CA GLN A 228 3.10 -15.49 2.59
C GLN A 228 2.56 -16.93 2.63
N ALA A 229 2.31 -17.54 1.47
CA ALA A 229 1.89 -18.94 1.40
C ALA A 229 2.94 -19.88 2.02
N GLU A 230 4.21 -19.68 1.70
CA GLU A 230 5.33 -20.48 2.21
C GLU A 230 5.56 -20.30 3.72
N ARG A 231 5.43 -19.07 4.23
CA ARG A 231 5.78 -18.77 5.63
C ARG A 231 4.62 -18.95 6.61
N VAL A 232 3.41 -18.59 6.19
CA VAL A 232 2.24 -18.52 7.07
C VAL A 232 1.26 -19.64 6.74
N TRP A 233 0.79 -19.73 5.48
CA TRP A 233 -0.26 -20.70 5.15
C TRP A 233 0.23 -22.15 5.29
N ALA A 234 1.48 -22.43 4.93
CA ALA A 234 2.07 -23.76 5.10
C ALA A 234 2.10 -24.21 6.58
N ARG A 235 2.20 -23.27 7.52
CA ARG A 235 2.16 -23.57 8.96
C ARG A 235 0.74 -23.83 9.48
N LEU A 236 -0.27 -23.37 8.74
CA LEU A 236 -1.68 -23.55 9.04
C LEU A 236 -2.26 -24.82 8.36
N ASP A 237 -1.47 -25.51 7.55
CA ASP A 237 -1.88 -26.76 6.90
C ASP A 237 -1.89 -27.90 7.93
N ASN A 238 -3.07 -28.17 8.50
CA ASN A 238 -3.29 -29.24 9.47
C ASN A 238 -4.47 -30.11 9.01
N GLN A 239 -4.35 -31.43 9.17
CA GLN A 239 -5.42 -32.39 8.87
C GLN A 239 -6.51 -32.43 9.95
N GLU A 240 -6.19 -32.06 11.18
CA GLU A 240 -7.10 -32.19 12.33
C GLU A 240 -8.17 -31.08 12.39
N SER A 241 -7.91 -29.95 11.72
CA SER A 241 -8.74 -28.75 11.73
C SER A 241 -9.00 -28.25 10.32
N THR A 242 -10.21 -27.78 10.02
CA THR A 242 -10.46 -27.17 8.71
C THR A 242 -9.92 -25.75 8.68
N THR A 243 -8.97 -25.49 7.79
CA THR A 243 -8.36 -24.16 7.63
C THR A 243 -8.96 -23.41 6.44
N TYR A 244 -9.43 -22.19 6.69
CA TYR A 244 -9.91 -21.25 5.67
C TYR A 244 -8.91 -20.12 5.44
N ILE A 245 -8.61 -19.81 4.19
CA ILE A 245 -7.89 -18.57 3.82
C ILE A 245 -8.88 -17.67 3.08
N PHE A 246 -9.21 -16.54 3.69
CA PHE A 246 -10.11 -15.54 3.14
C PHE A 246 -9.30 -14.51 2.35
N VAL A 247 -9.46 -14.49 1.04
CA VAL A 247 -8.76 -13.55 0.14
C VAL A 247 -9.72 -12.56 -0.51
N PRO A 248 -9.28 -11.38 -0.94
CA PRO A 248 -10.15 -10.44 -1.63
C PRO A 248 -10.64 -11.02 -2.97
N THR A 249 -11.80 -10.56 -3.42
CA THR A 249 -12.34 -10.93 -4.74
C THR A 249 -11.34 -10.60 -5.85
N GLY A 250 -11.13 -11.54 -6.78
CA GLY A 250 -10.12 -11.44 -7.84
C GLY A 250 -8.78 -12.11 -7.51
N TYR A 251 -8.54 -12.48 -6.25
CA TYR A 251 -7.27 -13.10 -5.81
C TYR A 251 -7.36 -14.63 -5.59
N ALA A 252 -8.55 -15.23 -5.71
CA ALA A 252 -8.76 -16.66 -5.46
C ALA A 252 -7.89 -17.57 -6.31
N ALA A 253 -7.82 -17.32 -7.63
CA ALA A 253 -7.03 -18.14 -8.55
C ALA A 253 -5.54 -18.10 -8.17
N ARG A 254 -5.02 -16.89 -7.93
CA ARG A 254 -3.64 -16.66 -7.49
C ARG A 254 -3.34 -17.36 -6.16
N ALA A 255 -4.22 -17.22 -5.16
CA ALA A 255 -4.07 -17.89 -3.88
C ALA A 255 -4.08 -19.42 -4.01
N LYS A 256 -4.96 -19.97 -4.86
CA LYS A 256 -5.02 -21.41 -5.16
C LYS A 256 -3.73 -21.90 -5.82
N ASP A 257 -3.17 -21.11 -6.73
CA ASP A 257 -1.90 -21.43 -7.38
C ASP A 257 -0.74 -21.40 -6.39
N TYR A 258 -0.68 -20.41 -5.49
CA TYR A 258 0.34 -20.34 -4.44
C TYR A 258 0.25 -21.51 -3.48
N ALA A 259 -0.95 -21.84 -2.99
CA ALA A 259 -1.16 -23.00 -2.13
C ALA A 259 -0.72 -24.31 -2.82
N ARG A 260 -1.06 -24.49 -4.11
CA ARG A 260 -0.66 -25.66 -4.90
C ARG A 260 0.87 -25.77 -5.05
N VAL A 261 1.54 -24.67 -5.39
CA VAL A 261 3.01 -24.65 -5.58
C VAL A 261 3.74 -24.93 -4.27
N THR A 262 3.22 -24.43 -3.15
CA THR A 262 3.79 -24.68 -1.81
C THR A 262 3.46 -26.09 -1.27
N GLY A 263 2.59 -26.84 -1.95
CA GLY A 263 2.22 -28.20 -1.55
C GLY A 263 1.20 -28.28 -0.41
N ILE A 264 0.48 -27.18 -0.16
CA ILE A 264 -0.56 -27.07 0.86
C ILE A 264 -1.80 -27.84 0.40
N LYS A 265 -2.33 -28.74 1.24
CA LYS A 265 -3.42 -29.66 0.83
C LYS A 265 -4.72 -29.45 1.59
N ASN A 266 -4.68 -29.10 2.88
CA ASN A 266 -5.86 -29.13 3.74
C ASN A 266 -6.49 -27.73 3.95
N ILE A 267 -6.22 -26.80 3.03
CA ILE A 267 -6.71 -25.42 3.11
C ILE A 267 -7.83 -25.18 2.08
N GLN A 268 -8.90 -24.53 2.55
CA GLN A 268 -10.00 -24.06 1.70
C GLN A 268 -9.89 -22.54 1.49
N ILE A 269 -9.82 -22.11 0.24
CA ILE A 269 -9.76 -20.68 -0.10
C ILE A 269 -11.18 -20.16 -0.31
N ARG A 270 -11.54 -19.11 0.44
CA ARG A 270 -12.81 -18.37 0.29
C ARG A 270 -12.52 -16.94 -0.14
N THR A 271 -13.49 -16.31 -0.78
CA THR A 271 -13.35 -14.91 -1.19
C THR A 271 -14.24 -13.98 -0.38
N TRP A 272 -13.75 -12.78 -0.15
CA TRP A 272 -14.54 -11.70 0.43
C TRP A 272 -14.57 -10.48 -0.49
N LYS A 273 -15.67 -9.74 -0.42
CA LYS A 273 -15.86 -8.47 -1.13
C LYS A 273 -16.45 -7.44 -0.18
N ARG A 274 -15.89 -6.24 -0.21
CA ARG A 274 -16.53 -5.08 0.42
C ARG A 274 -17.62 -4.52 -0.48
N SER A 275 -18.83 -4.42 0.04
CA SER A 275 -20.00 -3.85 -0.63
C SER A 275 -20.60 -2.79 0.29
N GLY A 276 -20.24 -1.53 0.07
CA GLY A 276 -20.55 -0.45 1.00
C GLY A 276 -19.82 -0.65 2.34
N GLY A 277 -20.55 -0.49 3.46
CA GLY A 277 -20.04 -0.72 4.82
C GLY A 277 -19.95 -2.19 5.25
N THR A 278 -20.38 -3.14 4.40
CA THR A 278 -20.49 -4.56 4.75
C THR A 278 -19.51 -5.43 3.96
N ILE A 279 -18.99 -6.47 4.61
CA ILE A 279 -18.18 -7.54 4.02
C ILE A 279 -19.07 -8.74 3.71
N ARG A 280 -19.03 -9.17 2.44
CA ARG A 280 -19.73 -10.38 1.97
C ARG A 280 -18.71 -11.46 1.65
N VAL A 281 -18.90 -12.64 2.24
CA VAL A 281 -18.17 -13.85 1.86
C VAL A 281 -18.88 -14.49 0.68
N LEU A 282 -18.14 -14.76 -0.40
CA LEU A 282 -18.65 -15.47 -1.56
C LEU A 282 -18.24 -16.94 -1.44
N VAL A 283 -19.21 -17.83 -1.61
CA VAL A 283 -18.98 -19.27 -1.70
C VAL A 283 -18.43 -19.54 -3.11
N THR A 284 -17.16 -19.92 -3.18
CA THR A 284 -16.43 -20.27 -4.42
C THR A 284 -16.36 -21.76 -4.64
#